data_AF-A0A0L6JVE7-F1
#
_entry.id   AF-A0A0L6JVE7-F1
#
_cell.length_a   1.000
_cell.length_b   1.000
_cell.length_c   1.000
_cell.angle_alpha   90.00
_cell.angle_beta   90.00
_cell.angle_gamma   90.00
#
_symmetry.space_group_name_H-M   'P 1'
#
loop_
_entity.id
_entity.type
_entity.pdbx_description
1 polymer ?
#
loop_
_entity_poly.entity_id
_entity_poly.type
_entity_poly.pdbx_seq_one_letter_code
_entity_poly.pdbx_strand_id
1 'polypeptide(L)'
;MENQFLCPSEQNLGGIGFFEGYTHLGSLGFFHDKVDDDLIDNIYVELEAVEGLQFGISKTKKYGLVVRILENSSDKLENILGCVKNTILRNGRYLL
;
A
#
# COMPACT_ATOMS: atom_id res chain seq x y z
N MET A 1 2.55 7.07 -13.60
CA MET A 1 1.49 7.91 -13.00
C MET A 1 0.35 6.96 -12.65
N GLU A 2 -0.22 7.08 -11.45
CA GLU A 2 -1.41 6.31 -11.05
C GLU A 2 -2.67 7.08 -11.50
N ASN A 3 -3.66 6.38 -12.04
CA ASN A 3 -4.95 6.94 -12.42
C ASN A 3 -6.05 6.09 -11.79
N GLN A 4 -6.88 6.68 -10.94
CA GLN A 4 -8.03 6.01 -10.34
C GLN A 4 -9.30 6.58 -10.95
N PHE A 5 -10.00 5.75 -11.73
CA PHE A 5 -11.30 6.08 -12.31
C PHE A 5 -12.35 5.10 -11.76
N LEU A 6 -13.34 5.64 -11.04
CA LEU A 6 -14.43 4.89 -10.42
C LEU A 6 -15.76 5.39 -10.97
N CYS A 7 -16.49 4.51 -11.65
CA CYS A 7 -17.77 4.79 -12.28
C CYS A 7 -18.76 3.66 -11.92
N PRO A 8 -19.51 3.77 -10.81
CA PRO A 8 -20.41 2.71 -10.35
C PRO A 8 -21.50 2.29 -11.36
N SER A 9 -21.86 3.17 -12.30
CA SER A 9 -22.82 2.85 -13.37
C SER A 9 -22.24 1.94 -14.46
N GLU A 10 -20.92 1.85 -14.56
CA GLU A 10 -20.21 1.08 -15.59
C GLU A 10 -19.37 -0.06 -14.99
N GLN A 11 -19.07 0.00 -13.70
CA GLN A 11 -18.14 -0.90 -13.01
C GLN A 11 -18.77 -1.48 -11.74
N ASN A 12 -18.61 -2.80 -11.54
CA ASN A 12 -18.95 -3.43 -10.25
C ASN A 12 -17.83 -3.15 -9.23
N LEU A 13 -17.91 -2.01 -8.54
CA LEU A 13 -16.87 -1.58 -7.60
C LEU A 13 -16.68 -2.52 -6.41
N GLY A 14 -17.68 -3.32 -6.03
CA GLY A 14 -17.57 -4.32 -4.98
C GLY A 14 -16.95 -5.65 -5.43
N GLY A 15 -16.75 -5.83 -6.74
CA GLY A 15 -16.22 -7.06 -7.33
C GLY A 15 -14.69 -7.14 -7.33
N ILE A 16 -14.20 -8.27 -7.84
CA ILE A 16 -12.77 -8.54 -8.07
C ILE A 16 -12.16 -7.46 -8.96
N GLY A 17 -10.95 -7.01 -8.61
CA GLY A 17 -10.22 -5.96 -9.34
C GLY A 17 -10.57 -4.53 -8.93
N PHE A 18 -11.50 -4.35 -7.99
CA PHE A 18 -11.85 -3.05 -7.39
C PHE A 18 -11.68 -3.09 -5.87
N PHE A 19 -12.78 -3.02 -5.11
CA PHE A 19 -12.75 -3.04 -3.65
C PHE A 19 -13.00 -4.43 -3.08
N GLU A 20 -13.42 -5.43 -3.86
CA GLU A 20 -13.51 -6.83 -3.43
C GLU A 20 -14.27 -7.07 -2.11
N GLY A 21 -15.34 -6.31 -1.88
CA GLY A 21 -16.14 -6.36 -0.66
C GLY A 21 -15.66 -5.46 0.49
N TYR A 22 -14.54 -4.77 0.33
CA TYR A 22 -14.09 -3.71 1.22
C TYR A 22 -14.72 -2.35 0.86
N THR A 23 -14.52 -1.37 1.73
CA THR A 23 -15.11 -0.02 1.57
C THR A 23 -14.06 1.09 1.48
N HIS A 24 -12.83 0.81 1.90
CA HIS A 24 -11.73 1.77 1.91
C HIS A 24 -10.54 1.20 1.14
N LEU A 25 -9.89 2.06 0.33
CA LEU A 25 -8.63 1.78 -0.35
C LEU A 25 -7.61 2.83 0.08
N GLY A 26 -6.45 2.38 0.56
CA GLY A 26 -5.29 3.23 0.82
C GLY A 26 -4.16 2.90 -0.14
N SER A 27 -3.57 3.93 -0.75
CA SER A 27 -2.36 3.82 -1.58
C SER A 27 -1.25 4.69 -1.00
N LEU A 28 -0.07 4.10 -0.80
CA LEU A 28 1.15 4.81 -0.39
C LEU A 28 2.26 4.53 -1.41
N GLY A 29 2.71 5.59 -2.08
CA GLY A 29 3.88 5.55 -2.95
C GLY A 29 5.11 6.11 -2.24
N PHE A 30 6.23 5.40 -2.33
CA PHE A 30 7.53 5.87 -1.83
C PHE A 30 8.56 5.79 -2.96
N PHE A 31 9.25 6.91 -3.23
CA PHE A 31 10.17 7.04 -4.35
C PHE A 31 11.51 7.57 -3.86
N HIS A 32 12.55 6.74 -3.99
CA HIS A 32 13.92 7.06 -3.61
C HIS A 32 14.89 6.17 -4.38
N ASP A 33 16.03 6.71 -4.81
CA ASP A 33 17.04 6.00 -5.64
C ASP A 33 17.61 4.73 -4.98
N LYS A 34 17.73 4.75 -3.66
CA LYS A 34 18.18 3.64 -2.82
C LYS A 34 17.11 2.58 -2.50
N VAL A 35 15.87 2.67 -3.01
CA VAL A 35 14.85 1.63 -2.74
C VAL A 35 15.33 0.27 -3.26
N ASP A 36 15.42 -0.69 -2.35
CA ASP A 36 15.84 -2.06 -2.60
C ASP A 36 14.79 -3.08 -2.17
N ASP A 37 15.07 -4.36 -2.45
CA ASP A 37 14.15 -5.45 -2.15
C ASP A 37 14.06 -5.72 -0.64
N ASP A 38 15.12 -5.44 0.12
CA ASP A 38 15.12 -5.55 1.59
C ASP A 38 14.05 -4.63 2.23
N LEU A 39 13.89 -3.39 1.74
CA LEU A 39 12.81 -2.53 2.22
C LEU A 39 11.42 -3.12 1.92
N ILE A 40 11.25 -3.69 0.73
CA ILE A 40 9.97 -4.29 0.30
C ILE A 40 9.65 -5.49 1.19
N ASP A 41 10.62 -6.36 1.44
CA ASP A 41 10.47 -7.54 2.30
C ASP A 41 10.15 -7.15 3.74
N ASN A 42 10.79 -6.11 4.27
CA ASN A 42 10.49 -5.61 5.61
C ASN A 42 9.06 -5.07 5.72
N ILE A 43 8.56 -4.35 4.71
CA ILE A 43 7.16 -3.89 4.67
C ILE A 43 6.23 -5.10 4.56
N TYR A 44 6.55 -6.08 3.71
CA TYR A 44 5.76 -7.28 3.54
C TYR A 44 5.59 -8.05 4.87
N VAL A 45 6.69 -8.30 5.58
CA VAL A 45 6.68 -9.02 6.87
C VAL A 45 5.81 -8.31 7.91
N GLU A 46 5.91 -6.98 8.02
CA GLU A 46 5.09 -6.19 8.95
C GLU A 46 3.59 -6.23 8.60
N LEU A 47 3.25 -6.21 7.30
CA LEU A 47 1.85 -6.27 6.86
C LEU A 47 1.24 -7.67 6.93
N GLU A 48 2.02 -8.71 6.61
CA GLU A 48 1.60 -10.13 6.71
C GLU A 48 1.26 -10.51 8.16
N ALA A 49 1.90 -9.86 9.15
CA ALA A 49 1.59 -10.07 10.56
C ALA A 49 0.22 -9.51 11.00
N VAL A 50 -0.44 -8.70 10.16
CA VAL A 50 -1.76 -8.13 10.45
C VAL A 50 -2.84 -9.10 9.96
N GLU A 51 -3.49 -9.78 10.89
CA GLU A 51 -4.52 -10.78 10.59
C GLU A 51 -5.67 -10.18 9.75
N GLY A 52 -5.99 -10.83 8.64
CA GLY A 52 -7.11 -10.47 7.77
C GLY A 52 -6.87 -9.24 6.88
N LEU A 53 -5.65 -8.70 6.85
CA LEU A 53 -5.31 -7.57 6.00
C LEU A 53 -5.23 -7.97 4.53
N GLN A 54 -5.89 -7.20 3.65
CA GLN A 54 -5.71 -7.33 2.20
C GLN A 54 -4.80 -6.23 1.70
N PHE A 55 -3.64 -6.61 1.16
CA PHE A 55 -2.66 -5.66 0.68
C PHE A 55 -1.87 -6.20 -0.52
N GLY A 56 -1.19 -5.29 -1.20
CA GLY A 56 -0.22 -5.62 -2.24
C GLY A 56 0.90 -4.60 -2.28
N ILE A 57 2.11 -5.07 -2.58
CA ILE A 57 3.29 -4.22 -2.75
C ILE A 57 3.81 -4.40 -4.18
N SER A 58 4.12 -3.30 -4.85
CA SER A 58 4.64 -3.31 -6.21
C SER A 58 5.87 -2.42 -6.34
N LYS A 59 6.95 -2.97 -6.89
CA LYS A 59 8.11 -2.19 -7.29
C LYS A 59 7.79 -1.42 -8.56
N THR A 60 8.15 -0.15 -8.58
CA THR A 60 7.98 0.71 -9.75
C THR A 60 9.15 0.52 -10.72
N LYS A 61 8.97 0.93 -11.99
CA LYS A 61 10.01 0.83 -13.02
C LYS A 61 11.32 1.57 -12.65
N LYS A 62 11.24 2.60 -11.79
CA LYS A 62 12.40 3.39 -11.37
C LYS A 62 12.23 3.85 -9.92
N TYR A 63 13.12 3.36 -9.05
CA TYR A 63 13.40 3.95 -7.74
C TYR A 63 12.17 4.22 -6.87
N GLY A 64 11.33 3.21 -6.69
CA GLY A 64 10.18 3.36 -5.81
C GLY A 64 9.35 2.11 -5.68
N LEU A 65 8.45 2.13 -4.70
CA LEU A 65 7.46 1.10 -4.41
C LEU A 65 6.10 1.75 -4.20
N VAL A 66 5.05 0.96 -4.38
CA VAL A 66 3.67 1.32 -4.05
C VAL A 66 3.08 0.22 -3.19
N VAL A 67 2.51 0.60 -2.05
CA VAL A 67 1.71 -0.27 -1.19
C VAL A 67 0.24 0.09 -1.38
N ARG A 68 -0.61 -0.91 -1.61
CA ARG A 68 -2.06 -0.77 -1.65
C ARG A 68 -2.71 -1.65 -0.60
N ILE A 69 -3.76 -1.14 0.04
CA ILE A 69 -4.42 -1.79 1.17
C ILE A 69 -5.94 -1.62 1.03
N LEU A 70 -6.70 -2.68 1.23
CA LEU A 70 -8.15 -2.69 1.34
C LEU A 70 -8.57 -2.92 2.80
N GLU A 71 -9.50 -2.11 3.31
CA GLU A 71 -9.99 -2.18 4.70
C GLU A 71 -11.45 -1.65 4.80
N ASN A 72 -12.07 -1.80 5.98
CA ASN A 72 -13.45 -1.37 6.28
C ASN A 72 -13.56 -0.27 7.35
N SER A 73 -12.43 0.28 7.79
CA SER A 73 -12.25 1.27 8.84
C SER A 73 -11.10 2.20 8.48
N SER A 74 -11.42 3.49 8.34
CA SER A 74 -10.41 4.53 8.13
C SER A 74 -9.34 4.52 9.21
N ASP A 75 -9.70 4.38 10.48
CA ASP A 75 -8.75 4.39 11.59
C ASP A 75 -7.73 3.25 11.48
N LYS A 76 -8.19 2.04 11.15
CA LYS A 76 -7.29 0.90 10.92
C LYS A 76 -6.40 1.15 9.72
N LEU A 77 -6.97 1.61 8.61
CA LEU A 77 -6.23 1.91 7.38
C LEU A 77 -5.13 2.95 7.62
N GLU A 78 -5.45 4.06 8.32
CA GLU A 78 -4.49 5.10 8.67
C GLU A 78 -3.37 4.57 9.58
N ASN A 79 -3.71 3.75 10.57
CA ASN A 79 -2.72 3.13 11.44
C ASN A 79 -1.74 2.23 10.65
N ILE A 80 -2.26 1.41 9.74
CA ILE A 80 -1.43 0.51 8.93
C ILE A 80 -0.54 1.31 7.97
N LEU A 81 -1.07 2.35 7.31
CA LEU A 81 -0.26 3.25 6.48
C LEU A 81 0.82 3.97 7.30
N GLY A 82 0.52 4.30 8.56
CA GLY A 82 1.48 4.81 9.54
C GLY A 82 2.61 3.82 9.84
N CYS A 83 2.30 2.53 10.00
CA CYS A 83 3.29 1.47 10.16
C CYS A 83 4.21 1.37 8.94
N VAL A 84 3.65 1.36 7.72
CA VAL A 84 4.44 1.36 6.48
C VAL A 84 5.39 2.57 6.43
N LYS A 85 4.89 3.76 6.74
CA LYS A 85 5.70 4.98 6.82
C LYS A 85 6.85 4.82 7.82
N ASN A 86 6.58 4.28 8.99
CA ASN A 86 7.58 4.10 10.03
C ASN A 86 8.66 3.08 9.61
N THR A 87 8.30 2.00 8.94
CA THR A 87 9.26 1.02 8.39
C THR A 87 10.20 1.67 7.37
N ILE A 88 9.68 2.55 6.51
CA ILE A 88 10.49 3.35 5.58
C ILE A 88 11.46 4.25 6.34
N LEU A 89 10.98 5.00 7.33
CA LEU A 89 11.80 5.96 8.08
C LEU A 89 12.85 5.30 8.99
N ARG A 90 12.58 4.10 9.52
CA ARG A 90 13.54 3.30 10.30
C ARG A 90 14.75 2.89 9.46
N ASN A 91 14.56 2.70 8.15
CA ASN A 91 15.66 2.54 7.22
C ASN A 91 16.30 3.90 6.94
N GLY A 92 17.17 4.36 7.85
CA GLY A 92 17.83 5.68 7.80
C GLY A 92 18.66 5.96 6.54
N ARG A 93 18.76 5.00 5.61
CA ARG A 93 19.34 5.14 4.27
C ARG A 93 18.57 6.12 3.38
N TYR A 94 17.34 6.46 3.75
CA TYR A 94 16.40 7.29 2.97
C TYR A 94 16.18 8.71 3.51
N LEU A 95 16.92 9.12 4.55
CA LEU A 95 16.75 10.40 5.23
C LEU A 95 17.71 11.52 4.76
N LEU A 96 18.51 11.27 3.70
CA LEU A 96 19.53 12.20 3.19
C LEU A 96 19.68 12.09 1.66
#